data_AF-A0A840NRE9-F1
#
_entry.id   AF-A0A840NRE9-F1
#
_cell.length_a   1.000
_cell.length_b   1.000
_cell.length_c   1.000
_cell.angle_alpha   90.00
_cell.angle_beta   90.00
_cell.angle_gamma   90.00
#
_symmetry.space_group_name_H-M   'P 1'
#
loop_
_entity.id
_entity.type
_entity.pdbx_description
1 polymer ?
#
loop_
_entity_poly.entity_id
_entity_poly.type
_entity_poly.pdbx_seq_one_letter_code
_entity_poly.pdbx_strand_id
1 'polypeptide(L)' 'MAMTLRLTDEESDRLAELAAAEGRSKQEIVRSALAERWARQCKDQQLGEVMQRVLPHYRGLLDKLGPA' A
#
# COMPACT_ATOMS: atom_id res chain seq x y z
N MET A 1 -17.22 -10.26 -11.94
CA MET A 1 -16.78 -9.22 -12.89
C MET A 1 -15.40 -9.59 -13.39
N ALA A 2 -15.14 -9.49 -14.71
CA ALA A 2 -13.85 -9.83 -15.29
C ALA A 2 -12.94 -8.58 -15.30
N MET A 3 -11.68 -8.75 -14.91
CA MET A 3 -10.64 -7.73 -14.98
C MET A 3 -9.60 -8.17 -16.00
N THR A 4 -9.34 -7.35 -17.01
CA THR A 4 -8.31 -7.59 -18.01
C THR A 4 -7.17 -6.59 -17.80
N LEU A 5 -5.96 -7.12 -17.60
CA LEU A 5 -4.74 -6.31 -17.50
C LEU A 5 -4.00 -6.36 -18.83
N ARG A 6 -3.49 -5.20 -19.26
CA ARG A 6 -2.48 -5.13 -20.32
C ARG A 6 -1.13 -5.06 -19.64
N LEU A 7 -0.35 -6.12 -19.80
CA LEU A 7 1.00 -6.24 -19.30
C LEU A 7 1.97 -6.23 -20.48
N THR A 8 3.17 -5.72 -20.26
CA THR A 8 4.29 -5.98 -21.16
C THR A 8 4.70 -7.45 -21.06
N ASP A 9 5.47 -7.94 -22.04
CA ASP A 9 5.96 -9.32 -22.02
C ASP A 9 6.80 -9.58 -20.77
N GLU A 10 7.68 -8.63 -20.40
CA GLU A 10 8.51 -8.71 -19.20
C GLU A 10 7.67 -8.78 -17.90
N GLU A 11 6.60 -7.98 -17.81
CA GLU A 11 5.69 -8.03 -16.65
C GLU A 11 4.93 -9.36 -16.58
N SER A 12 4.53 -9.93 -17.73
CA SER A 12 3.85 -11.21 -17.81
C SER A 12 4.74 -12.38 -17.37
N ASP A 13 6.03 -12.32 -17.73
CA ASP A 13 7.05 -13.31 -17.36
C ASP A 13 7.35 -13.26 -15.87
N ARG A 14 7.60 -12.05 -15.32
CA ARG A 14 7.80 -11.87 -13.87
C ARG A 14 6.58 -12.34 -13.07
N LEU A 15 5.37 -12.06 -13.55
CA LEU A 15 4.14 -12.53 -12.90
C LEU A 15 4.00 -14.07 -12.98
N ALA A 16 4.48 -14.70 -14.06
CA ALA A 16 4.50 -16.15 -14.19
C ALA A 16 5.49 -16.80 -13.21
N GLU A 17 6.70 -16.25 -13.13
CA GLU A 17 7.74 -16.70 -12.22
C GLU A 17 7.28 -16.59 -10.75
N LEU A 18 6.71 -15.44 -10.39
CA LEU A 18 6.17 -15.21 -9.04
C LEU A 18 5.03 -16.17 -8.71
N ALA A 19 4.10 -16.37 -9.65
CA ALA A 19 3.00 -17.32 -9.49
C ALA A 19 3.50 -18.76 -9.30
N ALA A 20 4.53 -19.17 -10.06
CA ALA A 20 5.15 -20.48 -9.93
C ALA A 20 5.88 -20.65 -8.59
N ALA A 21 6.61 -19.62 -8.15
CA ALA A 21 7.31 -19.63 -6.86
C ALA A 21 6.36 -19.73 -5.66
N GLU A 22 5.20 -19.08 -5.73
CA GLU A 22 4.19 -19.13 -4.66
C GLU A 22 3.18 -20.27 -4.79
N GLY A 23 3.19 -21.02 -5.91
CA GLY A 23 2.21 -22.07 -6.19
C GLY A 23 0.77 -21.52 -6.33
N ARG A 24 0.62 -20.29 -6.79
CA ARG A 24 -0.66 -19.56 -6.88
C ARG A 24 -0.98 -19.19 -8.32
N SER A 25 -2.24 -18.87 -8.59
CA SER A 25 -2.62 -18.34 -9.90
C SER A 25 -2.13 -16.89 -10.08
N LYS A 26 -1.79 -16.50 -11.32
CA LYS A 26 -1.44 -15.10 -11.65
C LYS A 26 -2.50 -14.10 -11.15
N GLN A 27 -3.78 -14.45 -11.23
CA GLN A 27 -4.88 -13.61 -10.76
C GLN A 27 -4.90 -13.45 -9.24
N GLU A 28 -4.54 -14.50 -8.51
CA GLU A 28 -4.45 -14.46 -7.05
C GLU A 28 -3.26 -13.64 -6.55
N ILE A 29 -2.13 -13.71 -7.25
CA ILE A 29 -0.99 -12.81 -7.03
C ILE A 29 -1.42 -11.34 -7.19
N VAL A 30 -2.10 -11.01 -8.29
CA VAL A 30 -2.56 -9.63 -8.55
C VAL A 30 -3.56 -9.15 -7.49
N ARG A 31 -4.51 -10.01 -7.07
CA ARG A 31 -5.46 -9.67 -5.99
C ARG A 31 -4.75 -9.43 -4.66
N SER A 32 -3.75 -10.25 -4.34
CA SER A 32 -2.98 -10.12 -3.10
C SER A 32 -2.15 -8.83 -3.11
N ALA A 33 -1.46 -8.55 -4.22
CA ALA A 33 -0.70 -7.32 -4.40
C ALA A 33 -1.58 -6.06 -4.30
N LEU A 34 -2.81 -6.11 -4.84
CA LEU A 34 -3.79 -5.02 -4.71
C LEU A 34 -4.21 -4.83 -3.25
N ALA A 35 -4.56 -5.92 -2.55
CA ALA A 35 -4.96 -5.86 -1.15
C ALA A 35 -3.86 -5.30 -0.25
N GLU A 36 -2.61 -5.73 -0.48
CA GLU A 36 -1.45 -5.20 0.23
C GLU A 36 -1.20 -3.72 -0.06
N ARG A 37 -1.26 -3.31 -1.33
CA ARG A 37 -1.08 -1.90 -1.71
C ARG A 37 -2.16 -1.03 -1.10
N TRP A 38 -3.40 -1.50 -1.09
CA TRP A 38 -4.52 -0.82 -0.46
C TRP A 38 -4.32 -0.70 1.05
N ALA A 39 -3.92 -1.79 1.72
CA ALA A 39 -3.65 -1.78 3.16
C ALA A 39 -2.51 -0.80 3.54
N ARG A 40 -1.45 -0.73 2.73
CA ARG A 40 -0.38 0.28 2.91
C ARG A 40 -0.91 1.70 2.76
N GLN A 41 -1.66 1.96 1.68
CA GLN A 41 -2.25 3.28 1.43
C GLN A 41 -3.22 3.71 2.55
N CYS A 42 -4.08 2.81 3.02
CA CYS A 42 -4.99 3.10 4.12
C CYS A 42 -4.25 3.36 5.43
N LYS A 43 -3.17 2.64 5.75
CA LYS A 43 -2.35 2.91 6.93
C LYS A 43 -1.74 4.30 6.87
N ASP A 44 -1.20 4.70 5.72
CA ASP A 44 -0.61 6.03 5.53
C ASP A 44 -1.67 7.13 5.64
N GLN A 45 -2.87 6.91 5.07
CA GLN A 45 -3.98 7.85 5.15
C GLN A 45 -4.54 7.96 6.58
N GLN A 46 -4.76 6.84 7.27
CA GLN A 46 -5.22 6.83 8.66
C GLN A 46 -4.21 7.52 9.59
N LEU A 47 -2.91 7.30 9.37
CA LEU A 47 -1.87 8.01 10.09
C LEU A 47 -1.94 9.51 9.81
N GLY A 48 -2.09 9.91 8.55
CA GLY A 48 -2.28 11.31 8.16
C GLY A 48 -3.49 11.97 8.81
N GLU A 49 -4.63 11.29 8.82
CA GLU A 49 -5.88 11.78 9.44
C GLU A 49 -5.77 11.88 10.97
N VAL A 50 -5.17 10.88 11.63
CA VAL A 50 -4.91 10.93 13.08
C VAL A 50 -3.93 12.05 13.41
N MET A 51 -2.84 12.19 12.65
CA MET A 51 -1.88 13.28 12.83
C MET A 51 -2.54 14.64 12.62
N GLN A 52 -3.37 14.83 11.58
CA GLN A 52 -4.12 16.08 11.38
C GLN A 52 -5.08 16.40 12.52
N ARG A 53 -5.64 15.40 13.19
CA ARG A 53 -6.53 15.61 14.35
C ARG A 53 -5.77 15.87 15.65
N VAL A 54 -4.61 15.24 15.82
CA VAL A 54 -3.83 15.25 17.08
C VAL A 54 -2.82 16.40 17.10
N LEU A 55 -2.12 16.69 16.00
CA LEU A 55 -1.12 17.76 15.92
C LEU A 55 -1.65 19.15 16.35
N PRO A 56 -2.85 19.60 15.96
CA PRO A 56 -3.39 20.89 16.41
C PRO A 56 -3.59 20.95 17.93
N HIS A 57 -3.95 19.81 18.54
CA HIS A 57 -4.22 19.72 19.97
C HIS A 57 -2.95 19.76 20.82
N TYR A 58 -1.86 19.17 20.30
CA TYR A 58 -0.57 19.11 21.00
C TYR A 58 0.45 20.15 20.52
N ARG A 59 0.08 21.02 19.57
CA ARG A 59 0.96 22.04 18.97
C ARG A 59 1.67 22.90 20.03
N GLY A 60 0.93 23.41 21.01
CA GLY A 60 1.50 24.24 22.07
C GLY A 60 2.40 23.51 23.08
N LEU A 61 2.34 22.18 23.15
CA LEU A 61 3.26 21.34 23.93
C LEU A 61 4.50 20.97 23.10
N LEU A 62 4.32 20.70 21.81
CA LEU A 62 5.39 20.40 20.86
C LEU A 62 6.26 21.65 20.58
N ASP A 63 5.67 22.84 20.48
CA ASP A 63 6.38 24.12 20.35
C ASP A 63 7.29 24.41 21.57
N LYS A 64 6.97 23.85 22.73
CA LYS A 64 7.77 23.97 23.97
C LYS A 64 8.89 22.93 24.08
N LEU A 65 8.78 21.82 23.35
CA LEU A 65 9.80 20.77 23.30
C LEU A 65 10.93 21.10 22.31
N GLY A 66 10.74 22.13 21.47
CA GLY A 66 11.77 22.72 20.61
C GLY A 66 11.98 21.98 19.29
N PRO A 67 12.39 22.69 18.21
CA PRO A 67 12.73 22.06 16.94
C PRO A 67 14.02 21.23 17.12
N ALA A 68 14.02 20.01 16.61
CA ALA A 68 15.24 19.25 16.36
C ALA A 68 15.96 19.78 15.12
#